data_AF-A0A7S3WYI2-F1
#
_entry.id   AF-A0A7S3WYI2-F1
#
_cell.length_a   1.000
_cell.length_b   1.000
_cell.length_c   1.000
_cell.angle_alpha   90.00
_cell.angle_beta   90.00
_cell.angle_gamma   90.00
#
_symmetry.space_group_name_H-M   'P 1'
#
loop_
_entity.id
_entity.type
_entity.pdbx_description
1 polymer ?
#
loop_
_entity_poly.entity_id
_entity_poly.type
_entity_poly.pdbx_seq_one_letter_code
_entity_poly.pdbx_strand_id
1 'polypeptide(L)'
;EEGPRSGGVKRCRRAAGVDRYEKWMVIIDGLNVGRAHGSVGWKSPLVPAAEISASGPLWKKPICGQAILQSVNDVMAKGHDVKVFLPQWVVEAPRPGTPDRRAYGFNDLIALAEKRNSDGSPMLELTPSMASDDHFFLEFATRYEAEGDYPVRVLSNDHFRKEVEQGNISAGWRDEHTIKYKFMHMPRSGLRLSTAPTLPG
;
A
#
# COMPACT_ATOMS: atom_id res chain seq x y z
N GLU A 1 -13.72 43.26 -23.97
CA GLU A 1 -14.19 42.41 -22.85
C GLU A 1 -14.01 40.96 -23.27
N GLU A 2 -12.94 40.35 -22.79
CA GLU A 2 -12.55 38.97 -23.13
C GLU A 2 -13.17 38.01 -22.11
N GLY A 3 -13.97 37.05 -22.61
CA GLY A 3 -14.58 36.01 -21.78
C GLY A 3 -13.54 35.01 -21.22
N PRO A 4 -13.84 34.33 -20.12
CA PRO A 4 -12.90 33.41 -19.48
C PRO A 4 -12.67 32.17 -20.36
N ARG A 5 -11.40 31.90 -20.64
CA ARG A 5 -10.91 30.72 -21.37
C ARG A 5 -11.27 29.47 -20.58
N SER A 6 -12.09 28.61 -21.19
CA SER A 6 -12.32 27.23 -20.73
C SER A 6 -11.01 26.46 -20.81
N GLY A 7 -10.44 26.13 -19.65
CA GLY A 7 -9.33 25.19 -19.52
C GLY A 7 -9.79 23.81 -19.97
N GLY A 8 -9.49 23.46 -21.21
CA GLY A 8 -9.83 22.17 -21.80
C GLY A 8 -9.14 21.04 -21.06
N VAL A 9 -9.92 20.24 -20.33
CA VAL A 9 -9.52 18.92 -19.87
C VAL A 9 -9.34 18.05 -21.12
N LYS A 10 -8.09 17.77 -21.48
CA LYS A 10 -7.75 16.80 -22.53
C LYS A 10 -8.20 15.42 -22.05
N ARG A 11 -9.36 14.97 -22.53
CA ARG A 11 -9.76 13.56 -22.46
C ARG A 11 -8.74 12.73 -23.25
N CYS A 12 -7.86 12.02 -22.55
CA CYS A 12 -7.00 11.02 -23.17
C CYS A 12 -7.87 9.81 -23.54
N ARG A 13 -8.17 9.68 -24.85
CA ARG A 13 -8.71 8.45 -25.43
C ARG A 13 -7.72 7.31 -25.19
N ARG A 14 -8.20 6.18 -24.65
CA ARG A 14 -7.47 4.90 -24.57
C ARG A 14 -6.92 4.55 -25.96
N ALA A 15 -5.62 4.74 -26.16
CA ALA A 15 -4.88 4.22 -27.30
C ALA A 15 -4.20 2.93 -26.86
N ALA A 16 -4.51 1.83 -27.56
CA ALA A 16 -3.87 0.54 -27.38
C ALA A 16 -2.35 0.65 -27.60
N GLY A 17 -1.58 0.01 -26.72
CA GLY A 17 -0.15 -0.25 -26.92
C GLY A 17 0.80 0.86 -26.47
N VAL A 18 1.83 0.41 -25.73
CA VAL A 18 2.99 1.12 -25.17
C VAL A 18 2.76 1.74 -23.79
N ASP A 19 3.53 1.26 -22.79
CA ASP A 19 3.73 1.78 -21.43
C ASP A 19 3.97 3.30 -21.44
N ARG A 20 2.90 4.09 -21.45
CA ARG A 20 2.96 5.55 -21.65
C ARG A 20 2.77 6.37 -20.37
N TYR A 21 2.74 5.72 -19.22
CA TYR A 21 2.54 6.42 -17.97
C TYR A 21 3.87 6.52 -17.22
N GLU A 22 4.41 7.74 -17.20
CA GLU A 22 5.58 8.12 -16.38
C GLU A 22 5.25 8.10 -14.88
N LYS A 23 3.96 8.04 -14.53
CA LYS A 23 3.46 8.14 -13.16
C LYS A 23 2.26 7.23 -12.92
N TRP A 24 2.23 6.54 -11.78
CA TRP A 24 1.13 5.67 -11.33
C TRP A 24 0.62 6.05 -9.93
N MET A 25 -0.59 5.58 -9.60
CA MET A 25 -1.17 5.58 -8.25
C MET A 25 -0.86 4.22 -7.66
N VAL A 26 0.07 4.17 -6.72
CA VAL A 26 0.40 2.92 -6.04
C VAL A 26 -0.36 2.84 -4.73
N ILE A 27 -1.33 1.94 -4.69
CA ILE A 27 -2.08 1.59 -3.50
C ILE A 27 -1.30 0.52 -2.75
N ILE A 28 -0.91 0.80 -1.52
CA ILE A 28 -0.18 -0.10 -0.65
C ILE A 28 -1.16 -0.73 0.34
N ASP A 29 -1.26 -2.05 0.28
CA ASP A 29 -1.87 -2.87 1.32
C ASP A 29 -0.94 -2.87 2.55
N GLY A 30 -1.22 -1.95 3.48
CA GLY A 30 -0.34 -1.66 4.60
C GLY A 30 -0.22 -2.85 5.56
N LEU A 31 -1.29 -3.62 5.75
CA LEU A 31 -1.24 -4.82 6.58
C LEU A 31 -0.35 -5.89 5.97
N ASN A 32 -0.51 -6.18 4.67
CA ASN A 32 0.29 -7.18 3.98
C ASN A 32 1.77 -6.79 3.98
N VAL A 33 2.09 -5.55 3.61
CA VAL A 33 3.45 -5.00 3.59
C VAL A 33 4.07 -4.99 4.98
N GLY A 34 3.37 -4.44 5.97
CA GLY A 34 3.86 -4.38 7.34
C GLY A 34 4.14 -5.75 7.94
N ARG A 35 3.33 -6.76 7.61
CA ARG A 35 3.49 -8.14 8.11
C ARG A 35 4.54 -8.95 7.35
N ALA A 36 4.73 -8.68 6.06
CA ALA A 36 5.72 -9.39 5.24
C ALA A 36 7.14 -9.18 5.76
N HIS A 37 7.40 -8.03 6.40
CA HIS A 37 8.65 -7.69 7.06
C HIS A 37 9.09 -8.69 8.15
N GLY A 38 8.15 -9.29 8.89
CA GLY A 38 8.45 -10.29 9.93
C GLY A 38 9.07 -11.59 9.39
N SER A 39 9.25 -11.71 8.07
CA SER A 39 9.77 -12.90 7.39
C SER A 39 11.27 -12.84 7.11
N VAL A 40 11.95 -11.69 7.31
CA VAL A 40 13.36 -11.50 6.96
C VAL A 40 14.31 -11.42 8.17
N GLY A 41 13.86 -11.83 9.36
CA GLY A 41 14.73 -11.99 10.53
C GLY A 41 15.14 -10.68 11.23
N TRP A 42 14.46 -9.57 10.96
CA TRP A 42 14.68 -8.33 11.72
C TRP A 42 14.14 -8.48 13.14
N LYS A 43 15.02 -8.32 14.13
CA LYS A 43 14.67 -8.32 15.55
C LYS A 43 14.18 -6.93 15.93
N SER A 44 12.88 -6.77 16.11
CA SER A 44 12.34 -5.57 16.74
C SER A 44 12.85 -5.49 18.18
N PRO A 45 13.35 -4.33 18.66
CA PRO A 45 13.70 -4.15 20.07
C PRO A 45 12.46 -4.11 20.98
N LEU A 46 11.26 -3.99 20.39
CA LEU A 46 9.98 -3.87 21.12
C LEU A 46 9.14 -5.16 21.11
N VAL A 47 9.49 -6.14 20.27
CA VAL A 47 8.78 -7.43 20.21
C VAL A 47 9.79 -8.53 20.48
N PRO A 48 9.62 -9.32 21.55
CA PRO A 48 10.50 -10.44 21.84
C PRO A 48 10.65 -11.33 20.61
N ALA A 49 11.88 -11.74 20.29
CA ALA A 49 12.15 -12.58 19.12
C ALA A 49 11.35 -13.90 19.10
N ALA A 50 10.86 -14.36 20.26
CA ALA A 50 9.97 -15.51 20.40
C ALA A 50 8.57 -15.29 19.80
N GLU A 51 8.07 -14.05 19.76
CA GLU A 51 6.78 -13.71 19.14
C GLU A 51 6.92 -13.46 17.62
N ILE A 52 8.13 -13.14 17.17
CA ILE A 52 8.50 -13.04 15.75
C ILE A 52 8.88 -14.43 15.23
N SER A 53 7.96 -15.39 15.30
CA SER A 53 8.17 -16.66 14.62
C SER A 53 8.24 -16.40 13.11
N ALA A 54 9.44 -16.50 12.54
CA ALA A 54 9.64 -16.44 11.10
C ALA A 54 8.81 -17.50 10.35
N SER A 55 8.39 -18.57 11.04
CA SER A 55 7.63 -19.72 10.53
C SER A 55 6.10 -19.68 10.78
N GLY A 56 5.55 -18.58 11.28
CA GLY A 56 4.09 -18.41 11.46
C GLY A 56 3.36 -17.87 10.22
N PRO A 57 2.02 -18.06 10.11
CA PRO A 57 1.22 -17.49 9.03
C PRO A 57 1.22 -15.95 9.09
N LEU A 58 1.20 -15.28 7.92
CA LEU A 58 1.39 -13.84 7.77
C LEU A 58 0.46 -13.01 8.68
N TRP A 59 -0.81 -13.40 8.82
CA TRP A 59 -1.81 -12.70 9.63
C TRP A 59 -1.55 -12.71 11.14
N LYS A 60 -0.65 -13.58 11.63
CA LYS A 60 -0.17 -13.57 13.02
C LYS A 60 1.10 -12.75 13.20
N LYS A 61 1.75 -12.36 12.09
CA LYS A 61 3.04 -11.69 12.16
C LYS A 61 2.92 -10.26 12.68
N PRO A 62 3.97 -9.79 13.35
CA PRO A 62 4.08 -8.40 13.74
C PRO A 62 3.89 -7.42 12.57
N ILE A 63 3.25 -6.24 12.76
CA ILE A 63 3.12 -5.18 11.72
C ILE A 63 4.25 -4.14 11.86
N CYS A 64 5.16 -4.08 10.88
CA CYS A 64 6.28 -3.15 10.88
C CYS A 64 5.95 -1.85 10.14
N GLY A 65 5.82 -0.73 10.86
CA GLY A 65 5.58 0.60 10.28
C GLY A 65 6.72 1.08 9.37
N GLN A 66 7.98 0.76 9.73
CA GLN A 66 9.14 1.12 8.91
C GLN A 66 9.15 0.42 7.54
N ALA A 67 8.62 -0.80 7.44
CA ALA A 67 8.50 -1.51 6.17
C ALA A 67 7.53 -0.80 5.20
N ILE A 68 6.45 -0.26 5.77
CA ILE A 68 5.45 0.50 5.04
C ILE A 68 6.06 1.84 4.60
N LEU A 69 6.72 2.55 5.52
CA LEU A 69 7.40 3.83 5.20
C LEU A 69 8.49 3.65 4.13
N GLN A 70 9.27 2.57 4.19
CA GLN A 70 10.26 2.27 3.16
C GLN A 70 9.60 2.05 1.80
N SER A 71 8.51 1.27 1.76
CA SER A 71 7.76 1.03 0.52
C SER A 71 7.21 2.34 -0.06
N VAL A 72 6.68 3.22 0.80
CA VAL A 72 6.24 4.57 0.40
C VAL A 72 7.39 5.38 -0.20
N ASN A 73 8.53 5.44 0.48
CA ASN A 73 9.68 6.21 0.01
C ASN A 73 10.22 5.66 -1.33
N ASP A 74 10.26 4.33 -1.49
CA ASP A 74 10.69 3.68 -2.73
C ASP A 74 9.76 3.99 -3.92
N VAL A 75 8.45 4.06 -3.68
CA VAL A 75 7.44 4.46 -4.68
C VAL A 75 7.60 5.94 -5.04
N MET A 76 7.70 6.82 -4.04
CA MET A 76 7.86 8.26 -4.22
C MET A 76 9.18 8.61 -4.93
N ALA A 77 10.27 7.91 -4.62
CA ALA A 77 11.57 8.12 -5.26
C ALA A 77 11.55 7.79 -6.76
N LYS A 78 10.57 6.99 -7.22
CA LYS A 78 10.32 6.69 -8.64
C LYS A 78 9.34 7.67 -9.30
N GLY A 79 8.91 8.72 -8.59
CA GLY A 79 8.01 9.75 -9.13
C GLY A 79 6.52 9.37 -9.14
N HIS A 80 6.14 8.32 -8.44
CA HIS A 80 4.74 7.87 -8.34
C HIS A 80 4.04 8.48 -7.12
N ASP A 81 2.71 8.59 -7.18
CA ASP A 81 1.90 8.92 -6.00
C ASP A 81 1.50 7.64 -5.27
N VAL A 82 1.18 7.76 -3.98
CA VAL A 82 1.00 6.61 -3.11
C VAL A 82 -0.19 6.78 -2.17
N LYS A 83 -0.97 5.70 -2.01
CA LYS A 83 -2.04 5.60 -1.02
C LYS A 83 -1.83 4.36 -0.18
N VAL A 84 -1.62 4.52 1.12
CA VAL A 84 -1.50 3.42 2.07
C VAL A 84 -2.83 3.26 2.78
N PHE A 85 -3.36 2.04 2.79
CA PHE A 85 -4.53 1.69 3.58
C PHE A 85 -4.12 0.81 4.77
N LEU A 86 -4.64 1.15 5.94
CA LEU A 86 -4.40 0.46 7.19
C LEU A 86 -5.64 0.55 8.08
N PRO A 87 -6.04 -0.50 8.80
CA PRO A 87 -7.12 -0.38 9.76
C PRO A 87 -6.78 0.55 10.92
N GLN A 88 -7.73 1.36 11.36
CA GLN A 88 -7.52 2.34 12.43
C GLN A 88 -6.86 1.76 13.69
N TRP A 89 -7.20 0.52 14.07
CA TRP A 89 -6.64 -0.15 15.25
C TRP A 89 -5.12 -0.36 15.23
N VAL A 90 -4.43 -0.24 14.07
CA VAL A 90 -2.95 -0.38 14.05
C VAL A 90 -2.21 0.81 14.65
N VAL A 91 -2.88 1.95 14.86
CA VAL A 91 -2.28 3.14 15.47
C VAL A 91 -2.93 3.53 16.80
N GLU A 92 -4.08 2.95 17.13
CA GLU A 92 -4.81 3.22 18.37
C GLU A 92 -4.29 2.43 19.56
N ALA A 93 -4.29 3.05 20.73
CA ALA A 93 -3.96 2.37 21.98
C ALA A 93 -4.88 1.15 22.20
N PRO A 94 -4.35 0.01 22.68
CA PRO A 94 -5.16 -1.17 22.94
C PRO A 94 -6.21 -0.89 24.01
N ARG A 95 -7.36 -1.55 23.91
CA ARG A 95 -8.36 -1.53 24.98
C ARG A 95 -7.79 -2.20 26.23
N PRO A 96 -8.17 -1.77 27.45
CA PRO A 96 -7.77 -2.44 28.68
C PRO A 96 -8.04 -3.96 28.60
N GLY A 97 -7.04 -4.77 28.93
CA GLY A 97 -7.13 -6.23 28.89
C GLY A 97 -6.98 -6.88 27.50
N THR A 98 -6.71 -6.10 26.45
CA THR A 98 -6.41 -6.63 25.11
C THR A 98 -4.91 -6.55 24.79
N PRO A 99 -4.35 -7.52 24.06
CA PRO A 99 -2.97 -7.44 23.60
C PRO A 99 -2.74 -6.20 22.72
N ASP A 100 -1.60 -5.53 22.88
CA ASP A 100 -1.21 -4.45 21.97
C ASP A 100 -0.93 -5.02 20.57
N ARG A 101 -1.75 -4.61 19.60
CA ARG A 101 -1.64 -5.03 18.21
C ARG A 101 -1.22 -3.88 17.30
N ARG A 102 -0.84 -2.73 17.86
CA ARG A 102 -0.34 -1.61 17.07
C ARG A 102 0.88 -2.01 16.25
N ALA A 103 1.08 -1.31 15.15
CA ALA A 103 2.31 -1.42 14.39
C ALA A 103 3.50 -0.94 15.24
N TYR A 104 4.66 -1.61 15.13
CA TYR A 104 5.91 -1.05 15.68
C TYR A 104 6.34 0.11 14.81
N GLY A 105 6.82 1.19 15.42
CA GLY A 105 7.05 2.43 14.69
C GLY A 105 5.73 3.06 14.23
N PHE A 106 4.62 2.88 14.95
CA PHE A 106 3.37 3.57 14.62
C PHE A 106 3.53 5.10 14.57
N ASN A 107 4.50 5.68 15.30
CA ASN A 107 4.87 7.09 15.16
C ASN A 107 5.29 7.46 13.73
N ASP A 108 5.99 6.56 13.03
CA ASP A 108 6.38 6.75 11.62
C ASP A 108 5.14 6.74 10.71
N LEU A 109 4.12 5.95 11.06
CA LEU A 109 2.84 5.91 10.36
C LEU A 109 1.99 7.15 10.66
N ILE A 110 2.01 7.67 11.89
CA ILE A 110 1.36 8.94 12.24
C ILE A 110 1.99 10.08 11.42
N ALA A 111 3.31 10.13 11.30
CA ALA A 111 3.99 11.11 10.46
C ALA A 111 3.63 10.98 8.97
N LEU A 112 3.33 9.77 8.49
CA LEU A 112 2.84 9.54 7.13
C LEU A 112 1.42 10.14 6.92
N ALA A 113 0.59 10.21 7.96
CA ALA A 113 -0.75 10.82 7.89
C ALA A 113 -0.70 12.32 7.57
N GLU A 114 0.41 13.00 7.84
CA GLU A 114 0.61 14.42 7.53
C GLU A 114 1.11 14.64 6.09
N LYS A 115 1.64 13.59 5.43
CA LYS A 115 2.15 13.69 4.06
C LYS A 115 1.01 13.69 3.04
N ARG A 116 1.27 14.33 1.89
CA ARG A 116 0.32 14.50 0.79
C ARG A 116 0.95 14.10 -0.55
N ASN A 117 0.14 13.50 -1.41
CA ASN A 117 0.48 13.26 -2.81
C ASN A 117 0.53 14.56 -3.61
N SER A 118 0.96 14.47 -4.87
CA SER A 118 1.06 15.65 -5.75
C SER A 118 -0.28 16.36 -5.99
N ASP A 119 -1.39 15.64 -5.90
CA ASP A 119 -2.76 16.15 -6.00
C ASP A 119 -3.29 16.73 -4.67
N GLY A 120 -2.48 16.72 -3.61
CA GLY A 120 -2.86 17.19 -2.28
C GLY A 120 -3.67 16.17 -1.45
N SER A 121 -3.90 14.95 -1.95
CA SER A 121 -4.57 13.88 -1.20
C SER A 121 -3.68 13.29 -0.09
N PRO A 122 -4.23 12.83 1.04
CA PRO A 122 -3.43 12.23 2.11
C PRO A 122 -2.83 10.89 1.69
N MET A 123 -1.55 10.67 2.01
CA MET A 123 -0.87 9.42 1.66
C MET A 123 -1.34 8.23 2.49
N LEU A 124 -1.72 8.42 3.76
CA LEU A 124 -2.25 7.38 4.63
C LEU A 124 -3.77 7.54 4.79
N GLU A 125 -4.48 6.44 4.66
CA GLU A 125 -5.92 6.35 4.89
C GLU A 125 -6.20 5.23 5.91
N LEU A 126 -6.86 5.60 7.01
CA LEU A 126 -7.21 4.66 8.06
C LEU A 126 -8.60 4.07 7.78
N THR A 127 -8.66 2.77 7.55
CA THR A 127 -9.93 2.07 7.28
C THR A 127 -10.66 1.76 8.59
N PRO A 128 -12.01 1.79 8.62
CA PRO A 128 -12.76 1.46 9.81
C PRO A 128 -12.46 0.03 10.30
N SER A 129 -12.22 -0.14 11.60
CA SER A 129 -11.79 -1.40 12.22
C SER A 129 -12.73 -2.62 12.04
N MET A 130 -13.95 -2.41 11.54
CA MET A 130 -14.95 -3.46 11.29
C MET A 130 -15.12 -3.79 9.79
N ALA A 131 -14.46 -3.05 8.90
CA ALA A 131 -14.51 -3.25 7.47
C ALA A 131 -13.45 -4.25 7.01
N SER A 132 -13.71 -4.92 5.88
CA SER A 132 -12.68 -5.68 5.15
C SER A 132 -11.72 -4.66 4.56
N ASP A 133 -10.48 -4.61 5.05
CA ASP A 133 -9.46 -3.69 4.54
C ASP A 133 -9.27 -3.85 3.03
N ASP A 134 -9.20 -5.11 2.57
CA ASP A 134 -9.17 -5.51 1.15
C ASP A 134 -10.28 -4.85 0.33
N HIS A 135 -11.52 -4.91 0.81
CA HIS A 135 -12.66 -4.36 0.09
C HIS A 135 -12.53 -2.84 -0.06
N PHE A 136 -12.14 -2.17 1.02
CA PHE A 136 -12.09 -0.71 1.08
C PHE A 136 -11.06 -0.15 0.09
N PHE A 137 -9.84 -0.69 0.09
CA PHE A 137 -8.81 -0.17 -0.81
C PHE A 137 -8.99 -0.63 -2.25
N LEU A 138 -9.62 -1.80 -2.50
CA LEU A 138 -9.93 -2.26 -3.86
C LEU A 138 -11.11 -1.47 -4.47
N GLU A 139 -12.10 -1.09 -3.67
CA GLU A 139 -13.13 -0.15 -4.09
C GLU A 139 -12.51 1.20 -4.48
N PHE A 140 -11.61 1.72 -3.64
CA PHE A 140 -10.85 2.92 -3.98
C PHE A 140 -10.03 2.74 -5.27
N ALA A 141 -9.32 1.61 -5.42
CA ALA A 141 -8.49 1.32 -6.57
C ALA A 141 -9.28 1.31 -7.89
N THR A 142 -10.39 0.59 -7.91
CA THR A 142 -11.24 0.46 -9.09
C THR A 142 -11.92 1.78 -9.46
N ARG A 143 -12.35 2.55 -8.46
CA ARG A 143 -12.92 3.88 -8.68
C ARG A 143 -11.87 4.87 -9.19
N TYR A 144 -10.69 4.90 -8.58
CA TYR A 144 -9.59 5.76 -9.05
C TYR A 144 -9.16 5.38 -10.46
N GLU A 145 -9.13 4.10 -10.83
CA GLU A 145 -8.78 3.70 -12.20
C GLU A 145 -9.78 4.23 -13.25
N ALA A 146 -11.07 4.34 -12.88
CA ALA A 146 -12.11 4.86 -13.76
C ALA A 146 -12.09 6.40 -13.89
N GLU A 147 -11.71 7.10 -12.83
CA GLU A 147 -11.89 8.56 -12.69
C GLU A 147 -10.58 9.36 -12.58
N GLY A 148 -9.47 8.70 -12.23
CA GLY A 148 -8.20 9.30 -11.85
C GLY A 148 -7.31 9.69 -13.03
N ASP A 149 -6.25 10.43 -12.70
CA ASP A 149 -5.35 11.04 -13.69
C ASP A 149 -4.34 10.07 -14.31
N TYR A 150 -4.08 8.94 -13.64
CA TYR A 150 -3.08 7.96 -14.04
C TYR A 150 -3.42 6.54 -13.57
N PRO A 151 -2.79 5.49 -14.13
CA PRO A 151 -3.13 4.10 -13.83
C PRO A 151 -2.87 3.73 -12.38
N VAL A 152 -3.63 2.74 -11.93
CA VAL A 152 -3.54 2.21 -10.58
C VAL A 152 -2.69 0.94 -10.56
N ARG A 153 -1.92 0.77 -9.48
CA ARG A 153 -1.33 -0.51 -9.09
C ARG A 153 -1.52 -0.76 -7.62
N VAL A 154 -1.63 -2.02 -7.25
CA VAL A 154 -1.80 -2.48 -5.87
C VAL A 154 -0.55 -3.24 -5.44
N LEU A 155 0.21 -2.71 -4.49
CA LEU A 155 1.33 -3.39 -3.88
C LEU A 155 0.83 -4.32 -2.77
N SER A 156 0.62 -5.59 -3.09
CA SER A 156 0.23 -6.64 -2.14
C SER A 156 0.65 -8.03 -2.60
N ASN A 157 1.05 -8.88 -1.66
CA ASN A 157 1.23 -10.30 -1.92
C ASN A 157 -0.07 -11.11 -1.79
N ASP A 158 -1.17 -10.52 -1.31
CA ASP A 158 -2.46 -11.20 -1.24
C ASP A 158 -3.05 -11.49 -2.63
N HIS A 159 -3.79 -12.59 -2.74
CA HIS A 159 -4.48 -13.00 -3.96
C HIS A 159 -5.93 -12.50 -4.00
N PHE A 160 -6.41 -11.82 -2.95
CA PHE A 160 -7.75 -11.22 -2.86
C PHE A 160 -8.87 -12.20 -3.26
N ARG A 161 -8.71 -13.47 -2.86
CA ARG A 161 -9.57 -14.57 -3.31
C ARG A 161 -11.04 -14.28 -3.02
N LYS A 162 -11.33 -13.77 -1.82
CA LYS A 162 -12.67 -13.40 -1.39
C LYS A 162 -13.29 -12.32 -2.27
N GLU A 163 -12.54 -11.27 -2.59
CA GLU A 163 -13.01 -10.14 -3.40
C GLU A 163 -13.27 -10.56 -4.86
N VAL A 164 -12.48 -11.51 -5.38
CA VAL A 164 -12.74 -12.16 -6.68
C VAL A 164 -13.98 -13.05 -6.65
N GLU A 165 -14.12 -13.89 -5.62
CA GLU A 165 -15.28 -14.80 -5.47
C GLU A 165 -16.60 -14.03 -5.26
N GLN A 166 -16.54 -12.85 -4.63
CA GLN A 166 -17.69 -11.96 -4.42
C GLN A 166 -18.01 -11.09 -5.64
N GLY A 167 -17.16 -11.08 -6.68
CA GLY A 167 -17.36 -10.29 -7.89
C GLY A 167 -17.05 -8.80 -7.73
N ASN A 168 -16.37 -8.40 -6.65
CA ASN A 168 -15.95 -7.01 -6.43
C ASN A 168 -14.83 -6.62 -7.41
N ILE A 169 -13.96 -7.57 -7.75
CA ILE A 169 -12.95 -7.45 -8.81
C ILE A 169 -12.91 -8.74 -9.64
N SER A 170 -12.46 -8.65 -10.90
CA SER A 170 -12.18 -9.86 -11.70
C SER A 170 -10.77 -10.41 -11.42
N ALA A 171 -10.56 -11.71 -11.65
CA ALA A 171 -9.23 -12.31 -11.56
C ALA A 171 -8.23 -11.65 -12.54
N GLY A 172 -8.68 -11.31 -13.76
CA GLY A 172 -7.87 -10.61 -14.75
C GLY A 172 -7.45 -9.22 -14.27
N TRP A 173 -8.39 -8.46 -13.68
CA TRP A 173 -8.08 -7.15 -13.09
C TRP A 173 -7.03 -7.28 -11.99
N ARG A 174 -7.22 -8.22 -11.06
CA ARG A 174 -6.26 -8.49 -9.97
C ARG A 174 -4.86 -8.73 -10.53
N ASP A 175 -4.74 -9.64 -11.50
CA ASP A 175 -3.45 -10.08 -12.03
C ASP A 175 -2.73 -8.97 -12.80
N GLU A 176 -3.49 -8.09 -13.48
CA GLU A 176 -2.94 -6.91 -14.17
C GLU A 176 -2.50 -5.80 -13.21
N HIS A 177 -3.23 -5.59 -12.11
CA HIS A 177 -3.05 -4.43 -11.23
C HIS A 177 -2.16 -4.71 -10.03
N THR A 178 -1.94 -5.97 -9.65
CA THR A 178 -1.20 -6.31 -8.43
C THR A 178 0.30 -6.44 -8.67
N ILE A 179 1.10 -5.67 -7.91
CA ILE A 179 2.55 -5.80 -7.84
C ILE A 179 2.92 -6.70 -6.66
N LYS A 180 3.52 -7.85 -6.98
CA LYS A 180 4.12 -8.76 -5.98
C LYS A 180 5.49 -8.29 -5.56
N TYR A 181 5.84 -8.54 -4.29
CA TYR A 181 7.09 -8.05 -3.71
C TYR A 181 7.73 -9.03 -2.73
N LYS A 182 9.02 -8.81 -2.47
CA LYS A 182 9.81 -9.50 -1.46
C LYS A 182 10.74 -8.51 -0.78
N PHE A 183 10.80 -8.56 0.55
CA PHE A 183 11.83 -7.85 1.29
C PHE A 183 13.14 -8.62 1.27
N MET A 184 14.24 -7.91 1.02
CA MET A 184 15.59 -8.45 1.08
C MET A 184 16.39 -7.73 2.16
N HIS A 185 17.07 -8.50 3.00
CA HIS A 185 18.03 -7.95 3.94
C HIS A 185 19.35 -7.68 3.21
N MET A 186 19.77 -6.42 3.17
CA MET A 186 21.04 -6.01 2.55
C MET A 186 22.05 -5.68 3.66
N PRO A 187 23.20 -6.39 3.76
CA PRO A 187 24.13 -6.28 4.88
C PRO A 187 24.74 -4.89 5.14
N ARG A 188 24.63 -3.95 4.19
CA ARG A 188 25.27 -2.62 4.26
C ARG A 188 24.31 -1.43 4.10
N SER A 189 23.05 -1.67 3.72
CA SER A 189 22.10 -0.61 3.37
C SER A 189 20.71 -0.79 4.00
N GLY A 190 20.51 -1.81 4.83
CA GLY A 190 19.22 -2.07 5.48
C GLY A 190 18.28 -2.94 4.63
N LEU A 191 16.98 -2.66 4.71
CA LEU A 191 15.92 -3.42 4.04
C LEU A 191 15.63 -2.82 2.65
N ARG A 192 15.51 -3.66 1.61
CA ARG A 192 15.07 -3.20 0.27
C ARG A 192 13.81 -3.94 -0.16
N LEU A 193 12.87 -3.20 -0.75
CA LEU A 193 11.72 -3.77 -1.46
C LEU A 193 12.18 -4.22 -2.86
N SER A 194 12.08 -5.52 -3.14
CA SER A 194 12.19 -6.05 -4.51
C SER A 194 10.80 -6.33 -5.03
N THR A 195 10.42 -5.71 -6.13
CA THR A 195 9.20 -6.07 -6.86
C THR A 195 9.53 -7.08 -7.95
N ALA A 196 8.58 -7.95 -8.32
CA ALA A 196 8.63 -8.63 -9.62
C ALA A 196 8.67 -7.56 -10.73
N PRO A 197 9.12 -7.86 -11.97
CA PRO A 197 9.30 -6.86 -13.02
C PRO A 197 7.93 -6.37 -13.53
N THR A 198 7.30 -5.48 -12.79
CA THR A 198 6.02 -4.85 -13.14
C THR A 198 6.00 -3.35 -12.84
N LEU A 199 7.08 -2.78 -12.30
CA LEU A 199 7.26 -1.33 -12.25
C LEU A 199 8.29 -0.96 -13.34
N PRO A 200 7.92 -0.19 -14.38
CA PRO A 200 8.92 0.44 -15.24
C PRO A 200 9.80 1.35 -14.37
N GLY A 201 11.10 1.31 -14.64
CA GLY A 201 12.12 2.09 -13.94
C GLY A 201 12.32 3.48 -14.51
#